data_AF-A0A9P6Q2U9-F1
#
_entry.id   AF-A0A9P6Q2U9-F1
#
_cell.length_a   1.000
_cell.length_b   1.000
_cell.length_c   1.000
_cell.angle_alpha   90.00
_cell.angle_beta   90.00
_cell.angle_gamma   90.00
#
_symmetry.space_group_name_H-M   'P 1'
#
loop_
_entity.id
_entity.type
_entity.pdbx_description
1 polymer ?
#
loop_
_entity_poly.entity_id
_entity_poly.type
_entity_poly.pdbx_seq_one_letter_code
_entity_poly.pdbx_strand_id
1 'polypeptide(L)'
;MERENNTPFDLANQEIPLWRLVVAPIEEDPASFYLLYTFHHAIGDGRSGMALTEQLIQQLNLQAQARIVPCVFSDSHKSAVIEAVSNRPIPDSIESRVDCYPSIRTLLIEASRALFLPGFMKKALEAPYWAGEIDSSLDIPNETELALLRFTPEETRAIVAAAKRRLTTVQSVLYTASIFSAQSIFLSAASSHSNRKTESLTFATPVSLRTLLPNTKIAPEDQGNYTSEILHNNIRIVDTTSFWGMTHAYRKKVVQGTQTALGVQTLLEHFGMLSLLSKKDGAWEEFMASRVKKDQHGRKASIKLSNLGQGWKDISAAAAAAISTSANDGLAQNVKDEDTEFLVQDAVFSQSSGVTASALTMSAATANATMTLTVTWQRAAFHGRCRGELFMSEFKRILMEAVANAREDYLFTDVKPMQPVDRRV
;
A
#
# COMPACT_ATOMS: atom_id res chain seq x y z
N MET A 1 -0.86 19.68 -13.05
CA MET A 1 -0.44 18.47 -12.32
C MET A 1 -1.60 17.82 -11.58
N GLU A 2 -2.17 18.46 -10.55
CA GLU A 2 -3.32 17.91 -9.81
C GLU A 2 -4.53 17.57 -10.70
N ARG A 3 -4.92 18.49 -11.61
CA ARG A 3 -6.01 18.26 -12.56
C ARG A 3 -5.81 17.00 -13.42
N GLU A 4 -4.59 16.79 -13.90
CA GLU A 4 -4.25 15.62 -14.72
C GLU A 4 -4.27 14.33 -13.89
N ASN A 5 -3.73 14.39 -12.66
CA ASN A 5 -3.78 13.27 -11.72
C ASN A 5 -5.21 12.84 -11.37
N ASN A 6 -6.14 13.79 -11.29
CA ASN A 6 -7.55 13.54 -10.95
C ASN A 6 -8.39 13.06 -12.15
N THR A 7 -7.83 13.00 -13.35
CA THR A 7 -8.54 12.48 -14.52
C THR A 7 -8.66 10.95 -14.41
N PRO A 8 -9.86 10.35 -14.42
CA PRO A 8 -10.00 8.90 -14.37
C PRO A 8 -9.28 8.21 -15.53
N PHE A 9 -8.83 6.97 -15.33
CA PHE A 9 -8.39 6.12 -16.43
C PHE A 9 -9.60 5.50 -17.11
N ASP A 10 -9.66 5.56 -18.43
CA ASP A 10 -10.66 4.85 -19.22
C ASP A 10 -10.14 3.44 -19.54
N LEU A 11 -10.69 2.43 -18.87
CA LEU A 11 -10.30 1.03 -19.06
C LEU A 11 -10.79 0.44 -20.38
N ALA A 12 -11.77 1.08 -21.04
CA ALA A 12 -12.27 0.66 -22.34
C ALA A 12 -11.40 1.21 -23.48
N ASN A 13 -10.71 2.34 -23.26
CA ASN A 13 -9.81 2.92 -24.24
C ASN A 13 -8.44 2.24 -24.22
N GLN A 14 -8.16 1.44 -25.26
CA GLN A 14 -6.89 0.74 -25.42
C GLN A 14 -5.81 1.57 -26.15
N GLU A 15 -6.11 2.78 -26.59
CA GLU A 15 -5.17 3.67 -27.28
C GLU A 15 -4.27 4.45 -26.31
N ILE A 16 -4.71 4.61 -25.06
CA ILE A 16 -4.02 5.40 -24.04
C ILE A 16 -3.48 4.46 -22.95
N PRO A 17 -2.21 4.60 -22.53
CA PRO A 17 -1.69 3.78 -21.45
C PRO A 17 -2.42 4.04 -20.13
N LEU A 18 -2.56 2.99 -19.32
CA LEU A 18 -3.13 3.07 -17.97
C LEU A 18 -2.12 3.62 -16.94
N TRP A 19 -1.20 4.46 -17.38
CA TRP A 19 -0.22 5.15 -16.56
C TRP A 19 0.11 6.55 -17.11
N ARG A 20 0.59 7.42 -16.23
CA ARG A 20 1.01 8.80 -16.51
C ARG A 20 2.28 9.08 -15.74
N LEU A 21 3.17 9.87 -16.34
CA LEU A 21 4.41 10.32 -15.72
C LEU A 21 4.49 11.84 -15.83
N VAL A 22 4.72 12.51 -14.71
CA VAL A 22 4.91 13.97 -14.64
C VAL A 22 6.26 14.26 -14.00
N VAL A 23 7.06 15.11 -14.65
CA VAL A 23 8.29 15.67 -14.11
C VAL A 23 8.00 17.11 -13.71
N ALA A 24 8.24 17.46 -12.46
CA ALA A 24 8.05 18.81 -11.95
C ALA A 24 9.35 19.31 -11.30
N PRO A 25 10.02 20.33 -11.85
CA PRO A 25 11.24 20.88 -11.26
C PRO A 25 10.97 21.49 -9.88
N ILE A 26 11.97 21.49 -9.00
CA ILE A 26 11.91 22.19 -7.72
C ILE A 26 12.50 23.59 -7.94
N GLU A 27 11.70 24.64 -7.74
CA GLU A 27 12.13 26.01 -8.03
C GLU A 27 13.33 26.44 -7.18
N GLU A 28 13.40 25.95 -5.94
CA GLU A 28 14.48 26.26 -5.00
C GLU A 28 15.74 25.41 -5.20
N ASP A 29 15.65 24.29 -5.93
CA ASP A 29 16.77 23.40 -6.22
C ASP A 29 16.71 22.94 -7.69
N PRO A 30 17.40 23.65 -8.60
CA PRO A 30 17.37 23.34 -10.02
C PRO A 30 18.02 21.99 -10.38
N ALA A 31 18.76 21.37 -9.45
CA ALA A 31 19.31 20.03 -9.63
C ALA A 31 18.31 18.92 -9.24
N SER A 32 17.17 19.28 -8.65
CA SER A 32 16.16 18.34 -8.16
C SER A 32 14.81 18.52 -8.86
N PHE A 33 14.07 17.42 -8.96
CA PHE A 33 12.72 17.41 -9.50
C PHE A 33 11.88 16.33 -8.80
N TYR A 34 10.57 16.55 -8.79
CA TYR A 34 9.59 15.53 -8.46
C TYR A 34 9.26 14.70 -9.69
N LEU A 35 9.27 13.39 -9.52
CA LEU A 35 8.75 12.43 -10.48
C LEU A 35 7.45 11.85 -9.94
N LEU A 36 6.32 12.14 -10.60
CA LEU A 36 5.03 11.55 -10.25
C LEU A 36 4.66 10.50 -11.28
N TYR A 37 4.68 9.25 -10.84
CA TYR A 37 4.21 8.10 -11.60
C TYR A 37 2.86 7.64 -11.07
N THR A 38 1.80 7.86 -11.86
CA THR A 38 0.43 7.48 -11.52
C THR A 38 -0.01 6.37 -12.47
N PHE A 39 -0.56 5.28 -11.95
CA PHE A 39 -1.01 4.15 -12.78
C PHE A 39 -2.29 3.53 -12.23
N HIS A 40 -3.05 2.89 -13.11
CA HIS A 40 -4.22 2.12 -12.71
C HIS A 40 -3.80 0.81 -12.04
N HIS A 41 -4.35 0.49 -10.87
CA HIS A 41 -3.97 -0.69 -10.05
C HIS A 41 -4.22 -2.04 -10.76
N ALA A 42 -4.96 -2.05 -11.87
CA ALA A 42 -5.13 -3.26 -12.69
C ALA A 42 -3.84 -3.69 -13.41
N ILE A 43 -2.93 -2.75 -13.71
CA ILE A 43 -1.70 -3.04 -14.47
C ILE A 43 -0.45 -3.17 -13.60
N GLY A 44 -0.54 -2.87 -12.30
CA GLY A 44 0.62 -2.87 -11.42
C GLY A 44 0.24 -2.91 -9.95
N ASP A 45 1.10 -3.52 -9.14
CA ASP A 45 1.10 -3.37 -7.69
C ASP A 45 2.13 -2.32 -7.21
N GLY A 46 2.28 -2.18 -5.89
CA GLY A 46 3.27 -1.26 -5.33
C GLY A 46 4.71 -1.60 -5.72
N ARG A 47 5.04 -2.90 -5.88
CA ARG A 47 6.37 -3.33 -6.31
C ARG A 47 6.61 -2.98 -7.78
N SER A 48 5.59 -3.09 -8.64
CA SER A 48 5.63 -2.64 -10.04
C SER A 48 5.94 -1.15 -10.15
N GLY A 49 5.34 -0.30 -9.30
CA GLY A 49 5.67 1.12 -9.23
C GLY A 49 7.14 1.37 -8.87
N MET A 50 7.64 0.69 -7.82
CA MET A 50 9.05 0.77 -7.46
C MET A 50 9.96 0.31 -8.60
N ALA A 51 9.64 -0.82 -9.23
CA ALA A 51 10.46 -1.43 -10.28
C ALA A 51 10.63 -0.52 -11.49
N LEU A 52 9.57 0.19 -11.89
CA LEU A 52 9.64 1.16 -12.97
C LEU A 52 10.56 2.32 -12.61
N THR A 53 10.42 2.88 -11.40
CA THR A 53 11.26 4.00 -10.97
C THR A 53 12.73 3.61 -10.77
N GLU A 54 13.01 2.40 -10.28
CA GLU A 54 14.37 1.86 -10.17
C GLU A 54 15.01 1.71 -11.55
N GLN A 55 14.28 1.13 -12.52
CA GLN A 55 14.76 0.99 -13.90
C GLN A 55 14.94 2.33 -14.59
N LEU A 56 14.02 3.28 -14.40
CA LEU A 56 14.14 4.62 -14.98
C LEU A 56 15.41 5.32 -14.51
N ILE A 57 15.70 5.29 -13.21
CA ILE A 57 16.88 5.93 -12.65
C ILE A 57 18.16 5.22 -13.08
N GLN A 58 18.12 3.89 -13.16
CA GLN A 58 19.22 3.14 -13.76
C GLN A 58 19.49 3.63 -15.19
N GLN A 59 18.46 3.72 -16.03
CA GLN A 59 18.62 4.17 -17.43
C GLN A 59 19.07 5.62 -17.55
N LEU A 60 18.57 6.52 -16.70
CA LEU A 60 19.02 7.92 -16.68
C LEU A 60 20.51 8.03 -16.35
N ASN A 61 20.99 7.27 -15.36
CA ASN A 61 22.42 7.22 -15.02
C ASN A 61 23.26 6.63 -16.16
N LEU A 62 22.77 5.59 -16.83
CA LEU A 62 23.47 5.03 -18.01
C LEU A 62 23.59 6.05 -19.14
N GLN A 63 22.53 6.81 -19.42
CA GLN A 63 22.54 7.84 -20.47
C GLN A 63 23.47 9.00 -20.15
N ALA A 64 23.44 9.47 -18.89
CA ALA A 64 24.36 10.47 -18.35
C ALA A 64 25.82 10.04 -18.53
N GLN A 65 26.17 8.84 -18.08
CA GLN A 65 27.53 8.29 -18.14
C GLN A 65 28.01 8.07 -19.58
N ALA A 66 27.13 7.55 -20.45
CA ALA A 66 27.45 7.32 -21.84
C ALA A 66 27.66 8.64 -22.63
N ARG A 67 27.42 9.81 -22.00
CA ARG A 67 27.46 11.14 -22.63
C ARG A 67 26.74 11.16 -23.97
N ILE A 68 25.65 10.39 -24.07
CA ILE A 68 24.84 10.34 -25.27
C ILE A 68 24.27 11.74 -25.44
N VAL A 69 24.70 12.43 -26.49
CA VAL A 69 24.19 13.75 -26.84
C VAL A 69 22.67 13.60 -26.93
N PRO A 70 21.88 14.41 -26.18
CA PRO A 70 20.44 14.34 -26.26
C PRO A 70 20.04 14.40 -27.73
N CYS A 71 19.27 13.42 -28.19
CA CYS A 71 18.57 13.56 -29.45
C CYS A 71 17.77 14.85 -29.34
N VAL A 72 18.15 15.86 -30.12
CA VAL A 72 17.46 17.15 -30.15
C VAL A 72 16.07 16.85 -30.69
N PHE A 73 15.10 16.68 -29.80
CA PHE A 73 13.70 16.69 -30.17
C PHE A 73 13.43 18.09 -30.73
N SER A 74 13.15 18.20 -32.02
CA SER A 74 12.74 19.48 -32.57
C SER A 74 11.45 19.92 -31.87
N ASP A 75 11.35 21.20 -31.52
CA ASP A 75 10.19 21.83 -30.85
C ASP A 75 8.84 21.60 -31.57
N SER A 76 8.85 21.02 -32.77
CA SER A 76 7.68 20.69 -33.58
C SER A 76 6.95 19.40 -33.19
N HIS A 77 7.53 18.51 -32.36
CA HIS A 77 6.89 17.24 -32.02
C HIS A 77 6.53 17.17 -30.53
N LYS A 78 5.27 17.52 -30.21
CA LYS A 78 4.65 17.26 -28.89
C LYS A 78 4.45 15.77 -28.57
N SER A 79 4.91 14.87 -29.43
CA SER A 79 4.77 13.42 -29.29
C SER A 79 6.00 12.76 -29.90
N ALA A 80 6.73 12.01 -29.07
CA ALA A 80 7.78 11.10 -29.51
C ALA A 80 7.19 9.69 -29.54
N VAL A 81 7.23 9.04 -30.70
CA VAL A 81 6.93 7.60 -30.80
C VAL A 81 8.21 6.86 -30.42
N ILE A 82 8.24 6.29 -29.22
CA ILE A 82 9.31 5.40 -28.80
C ILE A 82 8.98 4.02 -29.36
N GLU A 83 9.77 3.51 -30.30
CA GLU A 83 9.60 2.14 -30.77
C GLU A 83 9.78 1.17 -29.60
N ALA A 84 8.84 0.24 -29.44
CA ALA A 84 8.95 -0.79 -28.42
C ALA A 84 10.14 -1.71 -28.74
N VAL A 85 11.27 -1.49 -28.06
CA VAL A 85 12.53 -2.22 -28.31
C VAL A 85 12.49 -3.67 -27.81
N SER A 86 11.48 -4.05 -27.02
CA SER A 86 11.38 -5.39 -26.46
C SER A 86 10.50 -6.30 -27.31
N ASN A 87 11.11 -7.34 -27.89
CA ASN A 87 10.44 -8.51 -28.45
C ASN A 87 10.13 -9.59 -27.39
N ARG A 88 10.40 -9.32 -26.11
CA ARG A 88 10.07 -10.26 -25.03
C ARG A 88 8.55 -10.32 -24.88
N PRO A 89 7.96 -11.53 -24.79
CA PRO A 89 6.52 -11.67 -24.56
C PRO A 89 6.15 -11.04 -23.21
N ILE A 90 4.91 -10.54 -23.12
CA ILE A 90 4.33 -10.14 -21.84
C ILE A 90 4.36 -11.38 -20.93
N PRO A 91 4.79 -11.25 -19.66
CA PRO A 91 4.84 -12.38 -18.76
C PRO A 91 3.46 -13.04 -18.59
N ASP A 92 3.42 -14.38 -18.53
CA ASP A 92 2.16 -15.14 -18.41
C ASP A 92 1.30 -14.66 -17.22
N SER A 93 -0.02 -14.82 -17.31
CA SER A 93 -0.90 -14.50 -16.18
C SER A 93 -0.56 -15.36 -14.96
N ILE A 94 -0.85 -14.87 -13.75
CA ILE A 94 -0.54 -15.63 -12.53
C ILE A 94 -1.29 -16.97 -12.49
N GLU A 95 -2.52 -17.02 -13.01
CA GLU A 95 -3.34 -18.23 -13.11
C GLU A 95 -2.75 -19.28 -14.06
N SER A 96 -1.93 -18.86 -15.03
CA SER A 96 -1.18 -19.79 -15.89
C SER A 96 0.10 -20.30 -15.22
N ARG A 97 0.61 -19.60 -14.20
CA ARG A 97 1.85 -19.96 -13.49
C ARG A 97 1.62 -20.83 -12.26
N VAL A 98 0.50 -20.62 -11.56
CA VAL A 98 0.16 -21.33 -10.33
C VAL A 98 -1.34 -21.58 -10.26
N ASP A 99 -1.71 -22.71 -9.66
CA ASP A 99 -3.11 -23.00 -9.37
C ASP A 99 -3.63 -22.03 -8.30
N CYS A 100 -4.39 -21.03 -8.76
CA CYS A 100 -5.12 -20.10 -7.91
C CYS A 100 -6.56 -20.58 -7.65
N TYR A 101 -6.99 -21.71 -8.21
CA TYR A 101 -8.39 -22.08 -8.19
C TYR A 101 -8.86 -22.39 -6.76
N PRO A 102 -10.01 -21.83 -6.32
CA PRO A 102 -10.51 -22.07 -4.97
C PRO A 102 -10.80 -23.55 -4.72
N SER A 103 -10.36 -24.08 -3.58
CA SER A 103 -10.74 -25.45 -3.18
C SER A 103 -12.25 -25.62 -3.06
N ILE A 104 -12.73 -26.86 -3.21
CA ILE A 104 -14.16 -27.20 -3.06
C ILE A 104 -14.69 -26.71 -1.70
N ARG A 105 -13.88 -26.79 -0.65
CA ARG A 105 -14.24 -26.29 0.68
C ARG A 105 -14.50 -24.78 0.64
N THR A 106 -13.60 -24.00 0.03
CA THR A 106 -13.75 -22.55 -0.11
C THR A 106 -14.98 -22.21 -0.94
N LEU A 107 -15.20 -22.91 -2.05
CA LEU A 107 -16.41 -22.73 -2.87
C LEU A 107 -17.69 -23.03 -2.09
N LEU A 108 -17.74 -24.11 -1.31
CA LEU A 108 -18.92 -24.43 -0.50
C LEU A 108 -19.17 -23.38 0.59
N ILE A 109 -18.12 -22.87 1.22
CA ILE A 109 -18.24 -21.78 2.21
C ILE A 109 -18.76 -20.50 1.53
N GLU A 110 -18.18 -20.09 0.41
CA GLU A 110 -18.58 -18.86 -0.27
C GLU A 110 -19.96 -18.98 -0.93
N ALA A 111 -20.27 -20.13 -1.54
CA ALA A 111 -21.60 -20.41 -2.07
C ALA A 111 -22.65 -20.45 -0.97
N SER A 112 -22.35 -21.06 0.18
CA SER A 112 -23.30 -21.07 1.31
C SER A 112 -23.57 -19.67 1.85
N ARG A 113 -22.53 -18.83 1.94
CA ARG A 113 -22.66 -17.41 2.30
C ARG A 113 -23.46 -16.62 1.27
N ALA A 114 -23.23 -16.85 -0.03
CA ALA A 114 -23.89 -16.12 -1.09
C ALA A 114 -25.36 -16.53 -1.30
N LEU A 115 -25.66 -17.82 -1.19
CA LEU A 115 -26.99 -18.37 -1.47
C LEU A 115 -27.93 -18.36 -0.27
N PHE A 116 -27.41 -18.57 0.95
CA PHE A 116 -28.25 -18.77 2.14
C PHE A 116 -28.21 -17.61 3.15
N LEU A 117 -27.33 -16.60 2.98
CA LEU A 117 -27.31 -15.42 3.83
C LEU A 117 -27.67 -14.13 3.05
N PRO A 118 -28.93 -13.68 3.10
CA PRO A 118 -29.30 -12.30 2.83
C PRO A 118 -28.37 -11.32 3.54
N GLY A 119 -28.03 -10.20 2.88
CA GLY A 119 -27.02 -9.25 3.38
C GLY A 119 -27.31 -8.72 4.81
N PHE A 120 -28.58 -8.56 5.18
CA PHE A 120 -28.95 -8.16 6.55
C PHE A 120 -28.63 -9.23 7.60
N MET A 121 -28.77 -10.52 7.28
CA MET A 121 -28.39 -11.62 8.17
C MET A 121 -26.87 -11.73 8.29
N LYS A 122 -26.14 -11.55 7.18
CA LYS A 122 -24.68 -11.49 7.19
C LYS A 122 -24.19 -10.38 8.13
N LYS A 123 -24.74 -9.17 7.99
CA LYS A 123 -24.41 -8.03 8.86
C LYS A 123 -24.72 -8.29 10.34
N ALA A 124 -25.83 -8.97 10.63
CA ALA A 124 -26.23 -9.30 12.00
C ALA A 124 -25.35 -10.37 12.66
N LEU A 125 -24.78 -11.29 11.86
CA LEU A 125 -23.91 -12.37 12.33
C LEU A 125 -22.43 -11.95 12.42
N GLU A 126 -22.01 -10.98 11.61
CA GLU A 126 -20.68 -10.42 11.69
C GLU A 126 -20.53 -9.54 12.95
N ALA A 127 -19.41 -9.72 13.66
CA ALA A 127 -19.12 -8.86 14.80
C ALA A 127 -18.99 -7.41 14.32
N PRO A 128 -19.64 -6.44 15.00
CA PRO A 128 -19.55 -5.04 14.62
C PRO A 128 -18.10 -4.56 14.69
N TYR A 129 -17.64 -3.90 13.63
CA TYR A 129 -16.36 -3.24 13.57
C TYR A 129 -16.49 -1.84 13.00
N TRP A 130 -15.66 -0.95 13.51
CA TRP A 130 -15.60 0.44 13.07
C TRP A 130 -14.91 0.53 11.72
N ALA A 131 -15.50 1.23 10.76
CA ALA A 131 -14.86 1.47 9.47
C ALA A 131 -15.23 2.85 8.93
N GLY A 132 -14.93 3.88 9.72
CA GLY A 132 -15.25 5.28 9.44
C GLY A 132 -16.36 5.78 10.36
N GLU A 133 -16.49 7.11 10.45
CA GLU A 133 -17.55 7.76 11.24
C GLU A 133 -18.88 7.80 10.48
N ILE A 134 -18.80 7.74 9.15
CA ILE A 134 -19.93 7.84 8.23
C ILE A 134 -19.88 6.63 7.28
N ASP A 135 -21.02 5.95 7.12
CA ASP A 135 -21.18 4.83 6.19
C ASP A 135 -20.83 5.24 4.75
N SER A 136 -20.26 4.31 3.99
CA SER A 136 -19.98 4.58 2.58
C SER A 136 -21.28 4.75 1.78
N SER A 137 -21.23 5.61 0.76
CA SER A 137 -22.30 5.80 -0.20
C SER A 137 -21.71 5.95 -1.60
N LEU A 138 -22.48 5.52 -2.61
CA LEU A 138 -22.18 5.72 -4.02
C LEU A 138 -22.74 7.05 -4.55
N ASP A 139 -23.57 7.73 -3.75
CA ASP A 139 -24.25 8.98 -4.15
C ASP A 139 -23.35 10.21 -4.00
N ILE A 140 -22.19 10.05 -3.34
CA ILE A 140 -21.24 11.12 -3.05
C ILE A 140 -19.97 10.90 -3.89
N PRO A 141 -19.43 11.94 -4.54
CA PRO A 141 -18.16 11.84 -5.25
C PRO A 141 -17.03 11.26 -4.38
N ASN A 142 -16.20 10.41 -4.99
CA ASN A 142 -15.04 9.85 -4.30
C ASN A 142 -13.87 10.84 -4.29
N GLU A 143 -13.83 11.69 -3.26
CA GLU A 143 -12.70 12.58 -3.00
C GLU A 143 -11.72 11.92 -2.02
N THR A 144 -10.48 11.72 -2.45
CA THR A 144 -9.39 11.21 -1.60
C THR A 144 -8.69 12.38 -0.91
N GLU A 145 -8.64 12.37 0.41
CA GLU A 145 -7.74 13.20 1.20
C GLU A 145 -6.48 12.42 1.56
N LEU A 146 -5.37 13.12 1.75
CA LEU A 146 -4.06 12.55 2.02
C LEU A 146 -3.37 13.33 3.15
N ALA A 147 -2.81 12.60 4.11
CA ALA A 147 -1.81 13.09 5.03
C ALA A 147 -0.47 12.40 4.76
N LEU A 148 0.61 13.18 4.76
CA LEU A 148 1.98 12.72 4.57
C LEU A 148 2.74 12.86 5.89
N LEU A 149 3.39 11.79 6.31
CA LEU A 149 4.30 11.76 7.44
C LEU A 149 5.67 11.29 6.97
N ARG A 150 6.66 12.19 7.05
CA ARG A 150 8.07 11.89 6.81
C ARG A 150 8.78 11.70 8.15
N PHE A 151 9.49 10.58 8.28
CA PHE A 151 10.37 10.33 9.43
C PHE A 151 11.78 10.85 9.13
N THR A 152 12.51 11.33 10.14
CA THR A 152 13.94 11.60 9.94
C THR A 152 14.72 10.28 9.75
N PRO A 153 15.95 10.32 9.22
CA PRO A 153 16.82 9.14 9.17
C PRO A 153 17.03 8.50 10.55
N GLU A 154 17.13 9.30 11.61
CA GLU A 154 17.27 8.85 12.99
C GLU A 154 16.00 8.16 13.49
N GLU A 155 14.83 8.75 13.26
CA GLU A 155 13.55 8.15 13.60
C GLU A 155 13.35 6.82 12.87
N THR A 156 13.65 6.78 11.56
CA THR A 156 13.59 5.57 10.73
C THR A 156 14.52 4.49 11.28
N ARG A 157 15.78 4.85 11.59
CA ARG A 157 16.76 3.94 12.19
C ARG A 157 16.29 3.42 13.54
N ALA A 158 15.69 4.26 14.38
CA ALA A 158 15.16 3.88 15.68
C ALA A 158 14.02 2.87 15.55
N ILE A 159 13.08 3.08 14.62
CA ILE A 159 11.97 2.15 14.33
C ILE A 159 12.51 0.80 13.86
N VAL A 160 13.46 0.80 12.92
CA VAL A 160 14.10 -0.43 12.42
C VAL A 160 14.85 -1.15 13.54
N ALA A 161 15.60 -0.41 14.36
CA ALA A 161 16.36 -0.97 15.48
C ALA A 161 15.43 -1.57 16.55
N ALA A 162 14.32 -0.91 16.87
CA ALA A 162 13.32 -1.43 17.79
C ALA A 162 12.69 -2.73 17.27
N ALA A 163 12.31 -2.77 15.98
CA ALA A 163 11.78 -3.99 15.36
C ALA A 163 12.79 -5.15 15.43
N LYS A 164 14.07 -4.89 15.11
CA LYS A 164 15.15 -5.90 15.19
C LYS A 164 15.38 -6.39 16.62
N ARG A 165 15.53 -5.47 17.58
CA ARG A 165 15.75 -5.78 19.01
C ARG A 165 14.62 -6.61 19.59
N ARG A 166 13.39 -6.37 19.13
CA ARG A 166 12.17 -7.11 19.52
C ARG A 166 11.87 -8.28 18.59
N LEU A 167 12.80 -8.76 17.76
CA LEU A 167 12.61 -9.93 16.88
C LEU A 167 11.31 -9.89 16.06
N THR A 168 10.94 -8.69 15.59
CA THR A 168 9.74 -8.43 14.82
C THR A 168 10.05 -7.67 13.53
N THR A 169 9.02 -7.24 12.81
CA THR A 169 9.17 -6.49 11.55
C THR A 169 8.64 -5.07 11.70
N VAL A 170 9.17 -4.13 10.91
CA VAL A 170 8.66 -2.75 10.86
C VAL A 170 7.15 -2.74 10.56
N GLN A 171 6.68 -3.55 9.61
CA GLN A 171 5.26 -3.74 9.32
C GLN A 171 4.43 -4.03 10.58
N SER A 172 4.93 -4.90 11.46
CA SER A 172 4.22 -5.28 12.68
C SER A 172 4.17 -4.15 13.70
N VAL A 173 5.23 -3.34 13.78
CA VAL A 173 5.27 -2.16 14.64
C VAL A 173 4.31 -1.09 14.14
N LEU A 174 4.30 -0.82 12.83
CA LEU A 174 3.38 0.13 12.20
C LEU A 174 1.93 -0.33 12.34
N TYR A 175 1.65 -1.63 12.19
CA TYR A 175 0.33 -2.22 12.46
C TYR A 175 -0.16 -1.84 13.86
N THR A 176 0.61 -2.13 14.91
CA THR A 176 0.16 -1.89 16.28
C THR A 176 -0.05 -0.40 16.55
N ALA A 177 0.86 0.45 16.10
CA ALA A 177 0.71 1.91 16.22
C ALA A 177 -0.57 2.40 15.54
N SER A 178 -0.91 1.89 14.35
CA SER A 178 -2.15 2.27 13.65
C SER A 178 -3.41 1.84 14.39
N ILE A 179 -3.42 0.64 14.97
CA ILE A 179 -4.55 0.12 15.74
C ILE A 179 -4.74 0.92 17.03
N PHE A 180 -3.65 1.19 17.76
CA PHE A 180 -3.70 2.01 18.98
C PHE A 180 -4.17 3.43 18.68
N SER A 181 -3.72 4.01 17.57
CA SER A 181 -4.13 5.35 17.15
C SER A 181 -5.61 5.41 16.78
N ALA A 182 -6.10 4.42 16.03
CA ALA A 182 -7.52 4.37 15.70
C ALA A 182 -8.39 4.18 16.94
N GLN A 183 -7.96 3.33 17.87
CA GLN A 183 -8.63 3.19 19.16
C GLN A 183 -8.68 4.54 19.91
N SER A 184 -7.53 5.21 20.07
CA SER A 184 -7.41 6.48 20.78
C SER A 184 -8.31 7.58 20.20
N ILE A 185 -8.31 7.74 18.87
CA ILE A 185 -8.98 8.86 18.20
C ILE A 185 -10.46 8.61 17.90
N PHE A 186 -10.84 7.38 17.54
CA PHE A 186 -12.19 7.09 17.04
C PHE A 186 -13.05 6.31 18.04
N LEU A 187 -12.47 5.51 18.92
CA LEU A 187 -13.23 4.59 19.77
C LEU A 187 -13.21 4.94 21.26
N SER A 188 -12.14 5.55 21.78
CA SER A 188 -12.02 5.88 23.21
C SER A 188 -13.00 6.97 23.69
N ALA A 189 -13.43 7.88 22.81
CA ALA A 189 -14.45 8.89 23.16
C ALA A 189 -15.88 8.30 23.23
N ALA A 190 -16.16 7.22 22.50
CA ALA A 190 -17.48 6.58 22.47
C ALA A 190 -17.81 5.80 23.75
N SER A 191 -16.81 5.50 24.58
CA SER A 191 -16.94 4.73 25.82
C SER A 191 -17.42 5.54 27.04
N SER A 192 -17.47 6.87 26.99
CA SER A 192 -17.91 7.69 28.13
C SER A 192 -19.44 7.91 28.18
N HIS A 193 -20.16 7.70 27.07
CA HIS A 193 -21.60 7.95 26.96
C HIS A 193 -22.34 6.75 26.34
N SER A 194 -22.82 5.85 27.20
CA SER A 194 -23.88 4.85 26.96
C SER A 194 -23.66 3.77 25.87
N ASN A 195 -23.71 2.50 26.31
CA ASN A 195 -24.25 1.31 25.62
C ASN A 195 -23.86 0.96 24.16
N ARG A 196 -22.96 1.66 23.48
CA ARG A 196 -22.37 1.13 22.25
C ARG A 196 -21.53 -0.10 22.62
N LYS A 197 -21.96 -1.28 22.16
CA LYS A 197 -21.10 -2.48 22.10
C LYS A 197 -19.75 -2.02 21.57
N THR A 198 -18.67 -2.28 22.28
CA THR A 198 -17.32 -1.88 21.86
C THR A 198 -17.10 -2.39 20.44
N GLU A 199 -17.06 -1.48 19.47
CA GLU A 199 -16.78 -1.83 18.09
C GLU A 199 -15.37 -2.42 18.03
N SER A 200 -15.21 -3.48 17.26
CA SER A 200 -13.88 -4.02 16.99
C SER A 200 -13.23 -3.26 15.83
N LEU A 201 -11.97 -3.54 15.56
CA LEU A 201 -11.27 -3.11 14.37
C LEU A 201 -11.02 -4.30 13.45
N THR A 202 -11.02 -4.03 12.15
CA THR A 202 -10.62 -4.95 11.10
C THR A 202 -9.43 -4.36 10.37
N PHE A 203 -8.33 -5.12 10.32
CA PHE A 203 -7.10 -4.67 9.68
C PHE A 203 -6.78 -5.51 8.44
N ALA A 204 -6.47 -4.82 7.35
CA ALA A 204 -6.12 -5.42 6.08
C ALA A 204 -4.61 -5.32 5.84
N THR A 205 -3.98 -6.47 5.59
CA THR A 205 -2.54 -6.59 5.31
C THR A 205 -2.35 -7.05 3.88
N PRO A 206 -2.06 -6.14 2.93
CA PRO A 206 -1.69 -6.52 1.58
C PRO A 206 -0.37 -7.31 1.59
N VAL A 207 -0.32 -8.39 0.80
CA VAL A 207 0.81 -9.31 0.72
C VAL A 207 1.19 -9.51 -0.75
N SER A 208 2.47 -9.36 -1.06
CA SER A 208 2.99 -9.69 -2.39
C SER A 208 3.06 -11.21 -2.56
N LEU A 209 2.47 -11.71 -3.65
CA LEU A 209 2.53 -13.11 -4.04
C LEU A 209 3.86 -13.47 -4.74
N ARG A 210 4.62 -12.46 -5.20
CA ARG A 210 5.81 -12.66 -6.07
C ARG A 210 6.83 -13.64 -5.49
N THR A 211 7.04 -13.59 -4.17
CA THR A 211 8.00 -14.43 -3.45
C THR A 211 7.39 -15.68 -2.82
N LEU A 212 6.06 -15.82 -2.88
CA LEU A 212 5.32 -16.89 -2.23
C LEU A 212 5.00 -18.06 -3.17
N LEU A 213 5.22 -17.89 -4.47
CA LEU A 213 5.01 -18.94 -5.46
C LEU A 213 6.15 -19.98 -5.39
N PRO A 214 5.85 -21.25 -5.08
CA PRO A 214 6.89 -22.26 -4.82
C PRO A 214 7.70 -22.63 -6.07
N ASN A 215 7.08 -22.62 -7.25
CA ASN A 215 7.67 -23.16 -8.48
C ASN A 215 7.92 -22.11 -9.57
N THR A 216 7.46 -20.87 -9.39
CA THR A 216 7.57 -19.82 -10.42
C THR A 216 7.67 -18.47 -9.74
N LYS A 217 8.90 -18.05 -9.40
CA LYS A 217 9.10 -16.72 -8.82
C LYS A 217 8.80 -15.67 -9.87
N ILE A 218 7.91 -14.74 -9.53
CA ILE A 218 7.64 -13.56 -10.36
C ILE A 218 8.79 -12.59 -10.12
N ALA A 219 9.42 -12.11 -11.18
CA ALA A 219 10.56 -11.24 -11.06
C ALA A 219 10.15 -9.93 -10.34
N PRO A 220 11.02 -9.35 -9.50
CA PRO A 220 10.75 -8.05 -8.87
C PRO A 220 10.41 -6.94 -9.89
N GLU A 221 10.93 -7.05 -11.11
CA GLU A 221 10.76 -6.12 -12.22
C GLU A 221 9.50 -6.35 -13.06
N ASP A 222 8.83 -7.51 -12.92
CA ASP A 222 7.60 -7.82 -13.69
C ASP A 222 6.51 -6.78 -13.39
N GLN A 223 5.93 -6.20 -14.43
CA GLN A 223 4.78 -5.32 -14.32
C GLN A 223 3.49 -6.14 -14.22
N GLY A 224 2.72 -5.91 -13.17
CA GLY A 224 1.45 -6.60 -12.93
C GLY A 224 0.99 -6.48 -11.49
N ASN A 225 -0.28 -6.80 -11.24
CA ASN A 225 -0.83 -6.82 -9.89
C ASN A 225 -0.74 -8.23 -9.30
N TYR A 226 0.23 -8.44 -8.39
CA TYR A 226 0.45 -9.72 -7.73
C TYR A 226 0.21 -9.61 -6.23
N THR A 227 -0.81 -8.86 -5.84
CA THR A 227 -1.14 -8.62 -4.42
C THR A 227 -2.36 -9.42 -4.00
N SER A 228 -2.26 -10.12 -2.87
CA SER A 228 -3.40 -10.65 -2.13
C SER A 228 -3.47 -9.98 -0.75
N GLU A 229 -4.35 -10.42 0.14
CA GLU A 229 -4.58 -9.73 1.40
C GLU A 229 -4.93 -10.69 2.54
N ILE A 230 -4.35 -10.45 3.72
CA ILE A 230 -4.73 -11.09 4.98
C ILE A 230 -5.64 -10.13 5.74
N LEU A 231 -6.83 -10.59 6.12
CA LEU A 231 -7.74 -9.84 6.99
C LEU A 231 -7.58 -10.29 8.45
N HIS A 232 -7.37 -9.32 9.32
CA HIS A 232 -7.32 -9.50 10.77
C HIS A 232 -8.57 -8.88 11.37
N ASN A 233 -9.58 -9.70 11.61
CA ASN A 233 -10.88 -9.28 12.13
C ASN A 233 -10.91 -9.29 13.66
N ASN A 234 -11.93 -8.65 14.23
CA ASN A 234 -12.26 -8.68 15.66
C ASN A 234 -11.12 -8.21 16.57
N ILE A 235 -10.33 -7.23 16.12
CA ILE A 235 -9.27 -6.64 16.94
C ILE A 235 -9.93 -5.77 18.00
N ARG A 236 -9.65 -6.05 19.27
CA ARG A 236 -10.18 -5.29 20.40
C ARG A 236 -9.03 -4.81 21.25
N ILE A 237 -9.05 -3.52 21.56
CA ILE A 237 -8.06 -2.88 22.42
C ILE A 237 -8.75 -2.54 23.73
N VAL A 238 -8.14 -3.02 24.81
CA VAL A 238 -8.44 -2.64 26.18
C VAL A 238 -7.21 -1.99 26.80
N ASP A 239 -7.42 -1.27 27.89
CA ASP A 239 -6.39 -0.59 28.68
C ASP A 239 -5.11 -1.41 28.91
N THR A 240 -5.25 -2.69 29.26
CA THR A 240 -4.13 -3.59 29.54
C THR A 240 -3.49 -4.22 28.29
N THR A 241 -3.88 -3.80 27.08
CA THR A 241 -3.33 -4.33 25.84
C THR A 241 -1.88 -3.90 25.68
N SER A 242 -0.96 -4.86 25.68
CA SER A 242 0.46 -4.60 25.41
C SER A 242 0.70 -4.31 23.93
N PHE A 243 1.39 -3.20 23.63
CA PHE A 243 1.81 -2.83 22.30
C PHE A 243 2.71 -3.92 21.68
N TRP A 244 3.75 -4.32 22.40
CA TRP A 244 4.68 -5.33 21.91
C TRP A 244 4.04 -6.72 21.85
N GLY A 245 3.20 -7.08 22.82
CA GLY A 245 2.42 -8.32 22.78
C GLY A 245 1.54 -8.42 21.53
N MET A 246 0.82 -7.34 21.19
CA MET A 246 0.02 -7.26 19.97
C MET A 246 0.89 -7.31 18.70
N THR A 247 2.03 -6.61 18.70
CA THR A 247 3.00 -6.61 17.60
C THR A 247 3.49 -8.04 17.28
N HIS A 248 3.82 -8.83 18.30
CA HIS A 248 4.24 -10.22 18.13
C HIS A 248 3.11 -11.13 17.68
N ALA A 249 1.90 -10.98 18.25
CA ALA A 249 0.74 -11.76 17.87
C ALA A 249 0.37 -11.53 16.39
N TYR A 250 0.43 -10.27 15.93
CA TYR A 250 0.25 -9.92 14.53
C TYR A 250 1.32 -10.55 13.64
N ARG A 251 2.61 -10.40 14.00
CA ARG A 251 3.71 -11.03 13.24
C ARG A 251 3.49 -12.53 13.07
N LYS A 252 3.10 -13.23 14.14
CA LYS A 252 2.83 -14.67 14.09
C LYS A 252 1.73 -15.01 13.08
N LYS A 253 0.65 -14.22 13.04
CA LYS A 253 -0.44 -14.39 12.06
C LYS A 253 0.02 -14.14 10.62
N VAL A 254 0.83 -13.10 10.39
CA VAL A 254 1.39 -12.83 9.05
C VAL A 254 2.29 -13.99 8.62
N VAL A 255 3.22 -14.43 9.47
CA VAL A 255 4.08 -15.59 9.19
C VAL A 255 3.27 -16.83 8.89
N GLN A 256 2.22 -17.10 9.68
CA GLN A 256 1.32 -18.23 9.43
C GLN A 256 0.64 -18.11 8.04
N GLY A 257 0.18 -16.91 7.68
CA GLY A 257 -0.47 -16.65 6.40
C GLY A 257 0.46 -16.68 5.19
N THR A 258 1.76 -16.40 5.35
CA THR A 258 2.69 -16.28 4.21
C THR A 258 3.75 -17.38 4.13
N GLN A 259 3.98 -18.16 5.20
CA GLN A 259 5.05 -19.16 5.22
C GLN A 259 4.55 -20.60 5.38
N THR A 260 3.25 -20.81 5.64
CA THR A 260 2.66 -22.15 5.68
C THR A 260 1.97 -22.47 4.36
N ALA A 261 1.96 -23.75 3.95
CA ALA A 261 1.30 -24.18 2.71
C ALA A 261 -0.18 -23.78 2.69
N LEU A 262 -0.89 -23.96 3.81
CA LEU A 262 -2.30 -23.57 3.94
C LEU A 262 -2.50 -22.05 3.85
N GLY A 263 -1.60 -21.27 4.47
CA GLY A 263 -1.65 -19.81 4.42
C GLY A 263 -1.47 -19.29 2.99
N VAL A 264 -0.43 -19.77 2.30
CA VAL A 264 -0.15 -19.41 0.89
C VAL A 264 -1.31 -19.84 -0.01
N GLN A 265 -1.83 -21.06 0.16
CA GLN A 265 -3.02 -21.51 -0.57
C GLN A 265 -4.20 -20.56 -0.36
N THR A 266 -4.49 -20.16 0.88
CA THR A 266 -5.59 -19.21 1.17
C THR A 266 -5.42 -17.88 0.43
N LEU A 267 -4.18 -17.38 0.33
CA LEU A 267 -3.88 -16.14 -0.40
C LEU A 267 -4.10 -16.30 -1.92
N LEU A 268 -3.75 -17.45 -2.49
CA LEU A 268 -3.94 -17.78 -3.91
C LEU A 268 -5.42 -17.99 -4.24
N GLU A 269 -6.16 -18.72 -3.40
CA GLU A 269 -7.59 -18.95 -3.60
C GLU A 269 -8.38 -17.64 -3.57
N HIS A 270 -8.02 -16.69 -2.68
CA HIS A 270 -8.63 -15.36 -2.67
C HIS A 270 -8.44 -14.62 -4.01
N PHE A 271 -7.27 -14.76 -4.64
CA PHE A 271 -7.02 -14.22 -5.97
C PHE A 271 -7.86 -14.95 -7.03
N GLY A 272 -7.87 -16.28 -7.04
CA GLY A 272 -8.62 -17.05 -8.03
C GLY A 272 -10.14 -16.94 -7.92
N MET A 273 -10.70 -16.62 -6.74
CA MET A 273 -12.12 -16.31 -6.59
C MET A 273 -12.59 -15.16 -7.50
N LEU A 274 -11.70 -14.23 -7.85
CA LEU A 274 -12.02 -13.13 -8.78
C LEU A 274 -12.35 -13.64 -10.19
N SER A 275 -11.79 -14.78 -10.59
CA SER A 275 -12.09 -15.40 -11.88
C SER A 275 -13.54 -15.87 -12.00
N LEU A 276 -14.19 -16.15 -10.87
CA LEU A 276 -15.57 -16.65 -10.76
C LEU A 276 -16.63 -15.55 -10.80
N LEU A 277 -16.22 -14.27 -10.79
CA LEU A 277 -17.13 -13.17 -11.04
C LEU A 277 -17.65 -13.23 -12.47
N SER A 278 -18.92 -12.83 -12.64
CA SER A 278 -19.56 -12.77 -13.95
C SER A 278 -18.72 -11.95 -14.93
N LYS A 279 -18.56 -12.47 -16.15
CA LYS A 279 -17.81 -11.81 -17.24
C LYS A 279 -18.65 -10.84 -18.07
N LYS A 280 -19.92 -10.63 -17.68
CA LYS A 280 -20.77 -9.62 -18.31
C LYS A 280 -20.23 -8.22 -17.99
N ASP A 281 -20.33 -7.32 -18.95
CA ASP A 281 -20.00 -5.91 -18.76
C ASP A 281 -20.78 -5.33 -17.57
N GLY A 282 -20.10 -4.56 -16.71
CA GLY A 282 -20.70 -3.99 -15.51
C GLY A 282 -20.74 -4.91 -14.29
N ALA A 283 -20.48 -6.22 -14.44
CA ALA A 283 -20.63 -7.16 -13.33
C ALA A 283 -19.61 -6.91 -12.19
N TRP A 284 -18.43 -6.40 -12.51
CA TRP A 284 -17.42 -6.02 -11.53
C TRP A 284 -17.85 -4.78 -10.74
N GLU A 285 -18.38 -3.79 -11.44
CA GLU A 285 -18.92 -2.56 -10.87
C GLU A 285 -20.10 -2.87 -9.97
N GLU A 286 -21.02 -3.73 -10.39
CA GLU A 286 -22.13 -4.22 -9.57
C GLU A 286 -21.65 -4.98 -8.33
N PHE A 287 -20.65 -5.85 -8.49
CA PHE A 287 -20.06 -6.58 -7.36
C PHE A 287 -19.48 -5.61 -6.34
N MET A 288 -18.68 -4.64 -6.79
CA MET A 288 -18.07 -3.61 -5.94
C MET A 288 -19.15 -2.73 -5.30
N ALA A 289 -20.11 -2.22 -6.07
CA ALA A 289 -21.24 -1.42 -5.57
C ALA A 289 -22.07 -2.19 -4.52
N SER A 290 -22.23 -3.50 -4.67
CA SER A 290 -22.98 -4.32 -3.71
C SER A 290 -22.34 -4.36 -2.31
N ARG A 291 -21.03 -4.09 -2.21
CA ARG A 291 -20.28 -4.05 -0.94
C ARG A 291 -20.79 -2.96 0.00
N VAL A 292 -21.21 -1.81 -0.55
CA VAL A 292 -21.81 -0.71 0.23
C VAL A 292 -23.00 -1.22 1.06
N LYS A 293 -23.82 -2.10 0.47
CA LYS A 293 -25.00 -2.66 1.12
C LYS A 293 -24.71 -3.90 1.96
N LYS A 294 -23.70 -4.70 1.59
CA LYS A 294 -23.43 -6.02 2.19
C LYS A 294 -22.44 -5.98 3.35
N ASP A 295 -21.47 -5.08 3.33
CA ASP A 295 -20.42 -5.03 4.35
C ASP A 295 -20.74 -3.96 5.40
N GLN A 296 -20.18 -4.08 6.61
CA GLN A 296 -20.40 -3.11 7.69
C GLN A 296 -19.79 -1.75 7.31
N HIS A 297 -20.54 -0.67 7.56
CA HIS A 297 -20.25 0.67 7.04
C HIS A 297 -20.03 0.75 5.52
N GLY A 298 -20.39 -0.31 4.77
CA GLY A 298 -20.12 -0.45 3.35
C GLY A 298 -18.64 -0.49 2.98
N ARG A 299 -17.76 -0.86 3.91
CA ARG A 299 -16.30 -0.93 3.75
C ARG A 299 -15.79 -2.32 4.11
N LYS A 300 -14.60 -2.69 3.63
CA LYS A 300 -13.98 -4.01 3.88
C LYS A 300 -13.21 -4.06 5.21
N ALA A 301 -12.65 -2.93 5.63
CA ALA A 301 -11.76 -2.87 6.79
C ALA A 301 -11.74 -1.48 7.45
N SER A 302 -11.30 -1.42 8.70
CA SER A 302 -11.00 -0.17 9.40
C SER A 302 -9.77 0.50 8.80
N ILE A 303 -8.68 -0.27 8.75
CA ILE A 303 -7.35 0.21 8.35
C ILE A 303 -6.74 -0.82 7.40
N LYS A 304 -6.09 -0.35 6.35
CA LYS A 304 -5.20 -1.14 5.50
C LYS A 304 -3.80 -0.55 5.59
N LEU A 305 -2.75 -1.36 5.68
CA LEU A 305 -1.38 -0.86 5.66
C LEU A 305 -0.51 -1.65 4.68
N SER A 306 -0.14 -1.02 3.59
CA SER A 306 0.87 -1.50 2.64
C SER A 306 2.25 -1.01 3.07
N ASN A 307 3.27 -1.86 2.95
CA ASN A 307 4.65 -1.46 3.19
C ASN A 307 5.54 -2.03 2.08
N LEU A 308 6.09 -1.13 1.29
CA LEU A 308 6.98 -1.43 0.18
C LEU A 308 8.37 -1.89 0.65
N GLY A 309 8.67 -1.72 1.94
CA GLY A 309 9.97 -1.99 2.50
C GLY A 309 10.99 -0.96 2.06
N GLN A 310 12.23 -1.41 1.94
CA GLN A 310 13.36 -0.58 1.54
C GLN A 310 13.64 -0.77 0.05
N GLY A 311 13.45 0.28 -0.73
CA GLY A 311 13.78 0.33 -2.16
C GLY A 311 14.87 1.35 -2.45
N TRP A 312 15.19 1.49 -3.74
CA TRP A 312 16.07 2.56 -4.26
C TRP A 312 17.43 2.66 -3.56
N LYS A 313 18.01 1.51 -3.17
CA LYS A 313 19.36 1.44 -2.63
C LYS A 313 20.38 1.40 -3.75
N ASP A 314 21.48 2.14 -3.61
CA ASP A 314 22.73 2.00 -4.38
C ASP A 314 22.51 1.50 -5.80
N ILE A 315 21.71 2.26 -6.57
CA ILE A 315 21.40 1.97 -7.97
C ILE A 315 22.70 1.97 -8.80
N SER A 316 23.77 2.60 -8.28
CA SER A 316 25.13 2.57 -8.80
C SER A 316 25.68 1.16 -9.04
N ALA A 317 25.54 0.24 -8.06
CA ALA A 317 26.07 -1.13 -8.16
C ALA A 317 25.27 -2.00 -9.15
N ALA A 318 23.96 -1.78 -9.26
CA ALA A 318 23.09 -2.48 -10.20
C ALA A 318 23.24 -1.96 -11.65
N ALA A 319 23.43 -0.65 -11.83
CA ALA A 319 23.78 -0.05 -13.12
C ALA A 319 25.10 -0.61 -13.67
N ALA A 320 26.12 -0.72 -12.81
CA ALA A 320 27.42 -1.32 -13.17
C ALA A 320 27.30 -2.79 -13.64
N ALA A 321 26.41 -3.58 -13.03
CA ALA A 321 26.18 -4.98 -13.40
C ALA A 321 25.35 -5.17 -14.69
N ALA A 322 24.48 -4.21 -15.03
CA ALA A 322 23.72 -4.25 -16.28
C ALA A 322 24.58 -3.88 -17.50
N ILE A 323 25.51 -2.94 -17.35
CA ILE A 323 26.48 -2.58 -18.42
C ILE A 323 27.34 -3.79 -18.80
N SER A 324 27.77 -4.60 -17.82
CA SER A 324 28.62 -5.75 -18.09
C SER A 324 27.91 -6.91 -18.80
N THR A 325 26.58 -6.97 -18.74
CA THR A 325 25.78 -8.03 -19.40
C THR A 325 25.26 -7.63 -20.78
N SER A 326 25.20 -6.33 -21.10
CA SER A 326 24.92 -5.85 -22.47
C SER A 326 26.18 -5.69 -23.34
N ALA A 327 27.37 -5.82 -22.77
CA ALA A 327 28.64 -5.62 -23.45
C ALA A 327 29.13 -6.90 -24.18
N ASN A 328 28.65 -7.10 -25.40
CA ASN A 328 29.47 -7.70 -26.46
C ASN A 328 30.37 -6.64 -27.15
N ASP A 329 30.29 -5.37 -26.73
CA ASP A 329 31.19 -4.29 -27.15
C ASP A 329 32.02 -3.81 -25.95
N GLY A 330 33.35 -3.82 -26.09
CA GLY A 330 34.36 -3.74 -25.03
C GLY A 330 34.50 -2.42 -24.26
N LEU A 331 33.41 -1.88 -23.72
CA LEU A 331 33.39 -0.65 -22.90
C LEU A 331 33.15 -0.87 -21.40
N ALA A 332 32.95 -2.10 -20.94
CA ALA A 332 32.65 -2.40 -19.55
C ALA A 332 33.91 -2.65 -18.70
N GLN A 333 34.72 -1.62 -18.42
CA GLN A 333 35.67 -1.66 -17.30
C GLN A 333 35.72 -0.33 -16.55
N ASN A 334 35.43 -0.42 -15.24
CA ASN A 334 35.53 0.61 -14.18
C ASN A 334 34.36 1.60 -14.06
N VAL A 335 33.17 1.11 -13.69
CA VAL A 335 32.16 1.97 -13.04
C VAL A 335 32.54 2.07 -11.56
N LYS A 336 33.04 3.23 -11.12
CA LYS A 336 33.19 3.55 -9.70
C LYS A 336 31.88 4.14 -9.18
N ASP A 337 31.64 3.99 -7.88
CA ASP A 337 30.47 4.53 -7.16
C ASP A 337 30.35 6.08 -7.27
N GLU A 338 31.43 6.75 -7.70
CA GLU A 338 31.54 8.21 -7.84
C GLU A 338 30.78 8.80 -9.06
N ASP A 339 30.22 7.98 -9.96
CA ASP A 339 29.62 8.44 -11.24
C ASP A 339 28.06 8.39 -11.26
N THR A 340 27.40 8.42 -10.10
CA THR A 340 25.92 8.45 -10.04
C THR A 340 25.40 9.88 -10.12
N GLU A 341 24.73 10.24 -11.23
CA GLU A 341 24.16 11.58 -11.44
C GLU A 341 22.74 11.73 -10.88
N PHE A 342 21.92 10.67 -10.95
CA PHE A 342 20.53 10.67 -10.50
C PHE A 342 20.34 9.73 -9.30
N LEU A 343 19.79 10.27 -8.20
CA LEU A 343 19.50 9.54 -6.96
C LEU A 343 18.07 9.82 -6.48
N VAL A 344 17.39 8.80 -5.95
CA VAL A 344 16.14 9.01 -5.18
C VAL A 344 16.48 9.53 -3.80
N GLN A 345 16.13 10.78 -3.52
CA GLN A 345 16.26 11.34 -2.17
C GLN A 345 15.13 10.86 -1.25
N ASP A 346 13.89 10.93 -1.72
CA ASP A 346 12.70 10.54 -0.97
C ASP A 346 11.75 9.74 -1.88
N ALA A 347 11.02 8.79 -1.30
CA ALA A 347 9.96 8.07 -1.98
C ALA A 347 8.63 8.27 -1.25
N VAL A 348 7.58 8.58 -2.02
CA VAL A 348 6.21 8.65 -1.54
C VAL A 348 5.39 7.63 -2.29
N PHE A 349 4.76 6.71 -1.57
CA PHE A 349 3.78 5.79 -2.13
C PHE A 349 2.42 6.08 -1.51
N SER A 350 1.40 6.24 -2.35
CA SER A 350 0.02 6.46 -1.92
C SER A 350 -0.94 5.71 -2.83
N GLN A 351 -2.15 5.49 -2.33
CA GLN A 351 -3.23 4.85 -3.06
C GLN A 351 -4.48 5.69 -2.87
N SER A 352 -5.28 5.87 -3.93
CA SER A 352 -6.59 6.50 -3.81
C SER A 352 -7.47 5.73 -2.82
N SER A 353 -8.25 6.44 -2.01
CA SER A 353 -9.20 5.79 -1.11
C SER A 353 -10.35 5.23 -1.94
N GLY A 354 -10.62 3.93 -1.81
CA GLY A 354 -11.78 3.30 -2.43
C GLY A 354 -13.02 3.40 -1.54
N VAL A 355 -14.19 3.69 -2.12
CA VAL A 355 -15.47 3.81 -1.39
C VAL A 355 -15.77 2.56 -0.54
N THR A 356 -15.44 1.38 -1.08
CA THR A 356 -15.70 0.08 -0.44
C THR A 356 -14.44 -0.57 0.15
N ALA A 357 -13.32 0.15 0.17
CA ALA A 357 -12.04 -0.34 0.66
C ALA A 357 -11.94 -0.19 2.19
N SER A 358 -10.78 0.17 2.72
CA SER A 358 -10.63 0.51 4.14
C SER A 358 -10.97 1.98 4.40
N ALA A 359 -11.42 2.31 5.62
CA ALA A 359 -11.67 3.70 6.00
C ALA A 359 -10.40 4.55 5.99
N LEU A 360 -9.29 3.97 6.46
CA LEU A 360 -7.94 4.53 6.38
C LEU A 360 -7.06 3.60 5.56
N THR A 361 -6.37 4.12 4.53
CA THR A 361 -5.36 3.39 3.77
C THR A 361 -3.98 3.98 4.04
N MET A 362 -3.11 3.19 4.64
CA MET A 362 -1.74 3.57 4.98
C MET A 362 -0.77 2.95 3.98
N SER A 363 0.25 3.69 3.59
CA SER A 363 1.29 3.21 2.66
C SER A 363 2.66 3.69 3.10
N ALA A 364 3.55 2.75 3.42
CA ALA A 364 4.93 3.03 3.82
C ALA A 364 5.89 2.73 2.66
N ALA A 365 6.83 3.65 2.43
CA ALA A 365 7.94 3.50 1.50
C ALA A 365 9.23 3.99 2.18
N THR A 366 10.34 3.28 1.98
CA THR A 366 11.64 3.72 2.50
C THR A 366 12.63 3.87 1.35
N ALA A 367 13.15 5.08 1.18
CA ALA A 367 14.23 5.41 0.25
C ALA A 367 15.33 6.17 1.01
N ASN A 368 16.59 5.93 0.68
CA ASN A 368 17.75 6.62 1.27
C ASN A 368 17.68 6.81 2.81
N ALA A 369 17.44 5.72 3.54
CA ALA A 369 17.29 5.67 4.99
C ALA A 369 16.13 6.51 5.60
N THR A 370 15.29 7.11 4.77
CA THR A 370 14.11 7.89 5.16
C THR A 370 12.85 7.10 4.84
N MET A 371 12.07 6.80 5.88
CA MET A 371 10.74 6.21 5.72
C MET A 371 9.70 7.33 5.59
N THR A 372 8.83 7.21 4.61
CA THR A 372 7.66 8.04 4.43
C THR A 372 6.41 7.18 4.56
N LEU A 373 5.42 7.72 5.24
CA LEU A 373 4.11 7.11 5.43
C LEU A 373 3.04 8.05 4.90
N THR A 374 2.19 7.56 4.01
CA THR A 374 0.96 8.26 3.63
C THR A 374 -0.22 7.60 4.31
N VAL A 375 -1.22 8.40 4.67
CA VAL A 375 -2.56 7.93 5.04
C VAL A 375 -3.54 8.60 4.10
N THR A 376 -4.35 7.82 3.41
CA THR A 376 -5.43 8.31 2.56
C THR A 376 -6.78 7.86 3.08
N TRP A 377 -7.78 8.70 2.87
CA TRP A 377 -9.17 8.40 3.22
C TRP A 377 -10.14 9.11 2.30
N GLN A 378 -11.35 8.59 2.24
CA GLN A 378 -12.44 9.27 1.55
C GLN A 378 -12.89 10.45 2.42
N ARG A 379 -12.96 11.66 1.85
CA ARG A 379 -13.43 12.87 2.56
C ARG A 379 -14.75 12.63 3.28
N ALA A 380 -15.68 11.92 2.64
CA ALA A 380 -17.00 11.62 3.17
C ALA A 380 -17.02 10.56 4.28
N ALA A 381 -15.90 9.91 4.62
CA ALA A 381 -15.85 8.89 5.67
C ALA A 381 -15.74 9.47 7.10
N PHE A 382 -15.46 10.78 7.23
CA PHE A 382 -15.17 11.45 8.49
C PHE A 382 -15.87 12.81 8.57
N HIS A 383 -16.09 13.32 9.79
CA HIS A 383 -16.66 14.65 10.01
C HIS A 383 -15.70 15.81 9.69
N GLY A 384 -14.58 15.54 9.01
CA GLY A 384 -13.65 16.54 8.51
C GLY A 384 -12.23 16.01 8.36
N ARG A 385 -11.44 16.68 7.52
CA ARG A 385 -10.02 16.38 7.24
C ARG A 385 -9.17 16.26 8.51
N CYS A 386 -9.46 17.10 9.50
CA CYS A 386 -8.73 17.11 10.76
C CYS A 386 -8.75 15.75 11.46
N ARG A 387 -9.79 14.92 11.28
CA ARG A 387 -9.87 13.59 11.91
C ARG A 387 -8.77 12.65 11.40
N GLY A 388 -8.52 12.64 10.09
CA GLY A 388 -7.41 11.87 9.50
C GLY A 388 -6.04 12.43 9.89
N GLU A 389 -5.90 13.76 9.97
CA GLU A 389 -4.65 14.41 10.42
C GLU A 389 -4.34 14.16 11.90
N LEU A 390 -5.37 14.17 12.76
CA LEU A 390 -5.25 13.79 14.18
C LEU A 390 -4.83 12.33 14.31
N PHE A 391 -5.42 11.43 13.53
CA PHE A 391 -4.99 10.02 13.48
C PHE A 391 -3.50 9.91 13.13
N MET A 392 -3.02 10.63 12.11
CA MET A 392 -1.61 10.59 11.71
C MET A 392 -0.67 11.15 12.79
N SER A 393 -1.06 12.23 13.47
CA SER A 393 -0.27 12.82 14.54
C SER A 393 -0.19 11.89 15.76
N GLU A 394 -1.32 11.29 16.14
CA GLU A 394 -1.39 10.31 17.22
C GLU A 394 -0.59 9.05 16.88
N PHE A 395 -0.66 8.62 15.62
CA PHE A 395 0.19 7.53 15.10
C PHE A 395 1.66 7.79 15.29
N LYS A 396 2.16 8.97 14.86
CA LYS A 396 3.57 9.32 15.04
C LYS A 396 3.94 9.30 16.52
N ARG A 397 3.13 9.93 17.37
CA ARG A 397 3.39 10.03 18.81
C ARG A 397 3.50 8.65 19.45
N ILE A 398 2.47 7.80 19.29
CA ILE A 398 2.43 6.44 19.87
C ILE A 398 3.59 5.59 19.34
N LEU A 399 3.88 5.66 18.04
CA LEU A 399 4.99 4.92 17.44
C LEU A 399 6.33 5.33 18.07
N MET A 400 6.60 6.63 18.17
CA MET A 400 7.87 7.12 18.70
C MET A 400 8.00 6.89 20.21
N GLU A 401 6.91 7.00 20.98
CA GLU A 401 6.87 6.62 22.39
C GLU A 401 7.18 5.12 22.57
N ALA A 402 6.52 4.25 21.81
CA ALA A 402 6.76 2.80 21.88
C ALA A 402 8.21 2.44 21.54
N VAL A 403 8.78 3.09 20.51
CA VAL A 403 10.16 2.85 20.04
C VAL A 403 11.20 3.35 21.04
N ALA A 404 10.96 4.51 21.67
CA ALA A 404 11.83 5.08 22.68
C ALA A 404 11.73 4.33 24.02
N ASN A 405 10.57 3.76 24.33
CA ASN A 405 10.34 3.05 25.58
C ASN A 405 11.06 1.69 25.59
N ALA A 406 12.05 1.57 26.48
CA ALA A 406 12.77 0.31 26.69
C ALA A 406 11.91 -0.77 27.37
N ARG A 407 10.79 -0.38 27.99
CA ARG A 407 9.92 -1.29 28.71
C ARG A 407 9.22 -2.26 27.76
N GLU A 408 9.04 -3.50 28.20
CA GLU A 408 8.29 -4.52 27.46
C GLU A 408 6.78 -4.29 27.54
N ASP A 409 6.34 -3.61 28.59
CA ASP A 409 4.96 -3.39 28.97
C ASP A 409 4.44 -1.99 28.58
N TYR A 410 4.80 -1.45 27.40
CA TYR A 410 4.08 -0.28 26.88
C TYR A 410 2.63 -0.68 26.60
N LEU A 411 1.70 -0.25 27.47
CA LEU A 411 0.29 -0.62 27.45
C LEU A 411 -0.55 0.47 26.78
N PHE A 412 -1.77 0.13 26.40
CA PHE A 412 -2.71 1.13 25.87
C PHE A 412 -3.07 2.20 26.92
N THR A 413 -3.07 1.90 28.22
CA THR A 413 -3.24 2.91 29.29
C THR A 413 -2.18 4.00 29.28
N ASP A 414 -0.99 3.72 28.75
CA ASP A 414 0.09 4.69 28.67
C ASP A 414 -0.14 5.70 27.53
N VAL A 415 -1.06 5.38 26.60
CA VAL A 415 -1.51 6.25 25.52
C VAL A 415 -2.45 7.30 26.09
N LYS A 416 -1.91 8.45 26.48
CA LYS A 416 -2.73 9.62 26.80
C LYS A 416 -3.39 10.13 25.52
N PRO A 417 -4.73 10.23 25.44
CA PRO A 417 -5.39 10.74 24.25
C PRO A 417 -4.90 12.15 23.95
N MET A 418 -4.60 12.44 22.67
CA MET A 418 -4.46 13.82 22.25
C MET A 418 -5.77 14.55 22.53
N GLN A 419 -5.73 15.55 23.41
CA GLN A 419 -6.83 16.50 23.56
C GLN A 419 -7.03 17.19 22.21
N PRO A 420 -8.25 17.23 21.65
CA PRO A 420 -8.49 17.98 20.43
C PRO A 420 -8.09 19.43 20.68
N VAL A 421 -7.10 19.92 19.93
CA VAL A 421 -6.73 21.33 19.96
C VAL A 421 -7.94 22.07 19.41
N ASP A 422 -8.62 22.84 20.27
CA ASP A 422 -9.78 23.66 19.90
C ASP A 422 -9.29 24.74 18.93
N ARG A 423 -9.27 24.42 17.63
CA ARG A 423 -8.95 25.37 16.56
C ARG A 423 -10.18 26.25 16.30
N ARG A 424 -10.57 27.02 17.31
CA ARG A 424 -11.35 28.25 17.14
C ARG A 424 -10.38 29.42 17.21
N VAL A 425 -9.66 29.65 16.11
CA VAL A 425 -9.00 30.94 15.82
C VAL A 425 -9.21 31.23 14.36
#